data_AF-A0A4U9HIU5-F1
#
_entry.id   AF-A0A4U9HIU5-F1
#
_cell.length_a   1.000
_cell.length_b   1.000
_cell.length_c   1.000
_cell.angle_alpha   90.00
_cell.angle_beta   90.00
_cell.angle_gamma   90.00
#
_symmetry.space_group_name_H-M   'P 1'
#
loop_
_entity.id
_entity.type
_entity.pdbx_description
1 polymer ?
#
loop_
_entity_poly.entity_id
_entity_poly.type
_entity_poly.pdbx_seq_one_letter_code
_entity_poly.pdbx_strand_id
1 'polypeptide(L)' 'MIDSPRVCVHVQSIYIESQSTPDEERFVFAYTVTIRNLGRTPVATAWALLAYHQRQRS' A
#
# COMPACT_ATOMS: atom_id res chain seq x y z
N MET A 1 -20.99 -15.91 -11.77
CA MET A 1 -19.91 -15.82 -10.76
C MET A 1 -19.73 -14.35 -10.35
N ILE A 2 -20.60 -13.85 -9.47
CA ILE A 2 -20.66 -12.42 -9.07
C ILE A 2 -19.93 -12.16 -7.74
N ASP A 3 -19.62 -13.21 -6.98
CA ASP A 3 -19.13 -13.10 -5.59
C ASP A 3 -17.61 -13.21 -5.42
N SER A 4 -16.87 -13.34 -6.52
CA SER A 4 -15.40 -13.31 -6.44
C SER A 4 -14.94 -11.90 -6.03
N PRO A 5 -14.02 -11.76 -5.05
CA PRO A 5 -13.44 -10.46 -4.69
C PRO A 5 -12.83 -9.79 -5.92
N ARG A 6 -13.15 -8.52 -6.13
CA ARG A 6 -12.61 -7.72 -7.24
C ARG A 6 -11.84 -6.56 -6.66
N VAL A 7 -10.52 -6.65 -6.68
CA VAL A 7 -9.64 -5.59 -6.17
C VAL A 7 -8.71 -5.14 -7.28
N CYS A 8 -8.64 -3.84 -7.49
CA CYS A 8 -7.65 -3.22 -8.38
C CYS A 8 -6.61 -2.52 -7.52
N VAL A 9 -5.34 -2.79 -7.79
CA VAL A 9 -4.20 -2.17 -7.13
C VAL A 9 -3.43 -1.38 -8.16
N HIS A 10 -3.24 -0.10 -7.89
CA HIS A 10 -2.41 0.79 -8.69
C HIS A 10 -1.24 1.28 -7.83
N VAL A 11 -0.03 1.19 -8.37
CA VAL A 11 1.19 1.61 -7.67
C VAL A 11 1.90 2.65 -8.53
N GLN A 12 2.26 3.76 -7.89
CA GLN A 12 3.12 4.77 -8.47
C GLN A 12 4.39 4.88 -7.64
N SER A 13 5.53 4.76 -8.29
CA SER A 13 6.85 4.99 -7.70
C SER A 13 7.40 6.33 -8.17
N ILE A 14 8.06 7.04 -7.25
CA ILE A 14 8.68 8.34 -7.52
C ILE A 14 10.07 8.32 -6.87
N TYR A 15 11.09 8.66 -7.65
CA TYR A 15 12.44 8.89 -7.12
C TYR A 15 12.49 10.25 -6.41
N ILE A 16 13.04 10.29 -5.19
CA ILE A 16 13.17 11.52 -4.40
C ILE A 16 14.65 11.92 -4.36
N GLU A 17 15.05 12.75 -5.31
CA GLU A 17 16.43 13.21 -5.44
C GLU A 17 16.91 13.97 -4.18
N SER A 18 16.08 14.87 -3.63
CA SER A 18 16.42 15.66 -2.44
C SER A 18 16.67 14.85 -1.16
N GLN A 19 16.27 13.58 -1.13
CA GLN A 19 16.51 12.66 -0.02
C GLN A 19 17.51 11.55 -0.37
N SER A 20 18.06 11.57 -1.59
CA SER A 20 19.01 10.58 -2.08
C SER A 20 20.44 11.12 -2.03
N THR A 21 21.42 10.22 -1.95
CA THR A 21 22.85 10.54 -2.10
C THR A 21 23.47 9.52 -3.05
N PRO A 22 23.37 9.73 -4.38
CA PRO A 22 23.83 8.77 -5.38
C PRO A 22 25.32 8.42 -5.28
N ASP A 23 26.16 9.38 -4.90
CA ASP A 23 27.61 9.19 -4.72
C ASP A 23 27.95 8.22 -3.57
N GLU A 24 27.03 8.09 -2.61
CA GLU A 24 27.12 7.12 -1.51
C GLU A 24 26.26 5.87 -1.76
N GLU A 25 25.79 5.68 -3.00
CA GLU A 25 24.91 4.58 -3.40
C GLU A 25 23.57 4.52 -2.63
N ARG A 26 23.09 5.66 -2.12
CA ARG A 26 21.83 5.77 -1.38
C ARG A 26 20.74 6.38 -2.27
N PHE A 27 19.69 5.62 -2.56
CA PHE A 27 18.58 6.05 -3.42
C PHE A 27 17.24 5.90 -2.70
N VAL A 28 16.49 6.99 -2.61
CA VAL A 28 15.19 7.04 -1.94
C VAL A 28 14.08 7.09 -2.97
N PHE A 29 13.10 6.20 -2.80
CA PHE A 29 11.89 6.16 -3.59
C PHE A 29 10.67 6.21 -2.68
N ALA A 30 9.68 7.02 -3.06
CA ALA A 30 8.35 6.98 -2.46
C ALA A 30 7.39 6.17 -3.31
N TYR A 31 6.44 5.53 -2.64
CA TYR A 31 5.40 4.74 -3.29
C TYR A 31 4.03 5.25 -2.85
N THR A 32 3.19 5.57 -3.82
CA THR A 32 1.76 5.77 -3.61
C THR A 32 1.02 4.52 -4.08
N VAL A 33 0.45 3.78 -3.13
CA VAL A 33 -0.35 2.59 -3.40
C VAL A 33 -1.83 2.93 -3.27
N THR A 34 -2.56 2.83 -4.38
CA THR A 34 -4.01 3.01 -4.42
C THR A 34 -4.70 1.66 -4.53
N ILE A 35 -5.50 1.31 -3.54
CA ILE A 35 -6.26 0.05 -3.50
C ILE A 35 -7.75 0.38 -3.67
N ARG A 36 -8.38 -0.22 -4.68
CA ARG A 36 -9.80 -0.02 -4.98
C ARG A 36 -10.53 -1.36 -4.89
N ASN A 37 -11.48 -1.45 -3.96
CA ASN A 37 -12.44 -2.54 -3.96
C ASN A 37 -13.50 -2.26 -5.03
N LEU A 38 -13.50 -3.07 -6.09
CA LEU A 38 -14.47 -3.05 -7.19
C LEU A 38 -15.57 -4.11 -6.99
N GLY A 39 -15.47 -4.92 -5.93
CA GLY A 39 -16.46 -5.90 -5.53
C GLY A 39 -17.49 -5.32 -4.57
N ARG A 40 -18.51 -6.12 -4.24
CA ARG A 40 -19.57 -5.75 -3.29
C ARG A 40 -19.28 -6.21 -1.87
N THR A 41 -18.40 -7.19 -1.71
CA THR A 41 -17.98 -7.71 -0.42
C THR A 41 -16.88 -6.84 0.16
N PRO A 42 -16.93 -6.48 1.46
CA PRO A 42 -15.81 -5.80 2.13
C PRO A 42 -14.51 -6.59 1.99
N VAL A 43 -13.40 -5.88 1.78
CA VAL A 43 -12.06 -6.45 1.71
C VAL A 43 -11.18 -5.67 2.68
N ALA A 44 -10.40 -6.40 3.48
CA ALA A 44 -9.38 -5.83 4.34
C ALA A 44 -8.00 -6.33 3.88
N THR A 45 -7.02 -5.44 3.93
CA THR A 45 -5.62 -5.83 3.71
C THR A 45 -5.03 -6.41 5.00
N ALA A 46 -4.07 -7.31 4.86
CA ALA A 46 -3.40 -7.91 6.01
C ALA A 46 -2.76 -6.85 6.92
N TRP A 47 -2.14 -5.81 6.34
CA TRP A 47 -1.56 -4.71 7.12
C TRP A 47 -2.61 -3.90 7.88
N ALA A 48 -3.81 -3.69 7.31
CA ALA A 48 -4.89 -2.97 7.99
C ALA A 48 -5.44 -3.78 9.17
N LEU A 49 -5.54 -5.10 9.01
CA LEU A 49 -5.91 -6.01 10.10
C LEU A 49 -4.86 -6.02 11.22
N LEU A 50 -3.56 -6.04 10.87
CA LEU A 50 -2.47 -5.96 11.84
C LEU A 50 -2.47 -4.61 12.60
N ALA A 51 -2.65 -3.49 11.89
CA ALA A 51 -2.77 -2.18 12.51
C ALA A 51 -3.99 -2.09 13.46
N TYR A 52 -5.12 -2.68 13.06
CA TYR A 52 -6.32 -2.75 13.89
C TYR A 52 -6.10 -3.54 15.18
N HIS A 53 -5.45 -4.72 15.09
CA HIS A 53 -5.16 -5.53 16.26
C HIS A 53 -4.18 -4.88 17.24
N GLN A 54 -3.19 -4.12 16.75
CA GLN A 54 -2.26 -3.39 17.61
C GLN A 54 -2.95 -2.24 18.35
N ARG A 55 -3.88 -1.54 17.69
CA ARG A 55 -4.66 -0.45 18.32
C ARG A 55 -5.61 -0.94 19.42
N GLN A 56 -6.13 -2.16 19.33
CA GLN A 56 -7.03 -2.75 20.34
C GLN A 56 -6.30 -3.30 21.59
N ARG A 57 -4.96 -3.35 21.57
CA ARG A 57 -4.12 -3.82 22.69
C ARG A 57 -3.47 -2.69 23.50
N SER A 58 -3.77 -1.43 23.19
CA SER A 58 -3.33 -0.24 23.91
C SER A 58 -4.50 0.43 24.62
#